data_AF-C5Y1Z3-F1
#
_entry.id   AF-C5Y1Z3-F1
#
_cell.length_a   1.000
_cell.length_b   1.000
_cell.length_c   1.000
_cell.angle_alpha   90.00
_cell.angle_beta   90.00
_cell.angle_gamma   90.00
#
_symmetry.space_group_name_H-M   'P 1'
#
loop_
_entity.id
_entity.type
_entity.pdbx_description
1 polymer ?
#
loop_
_entity_poly.entity_id
_entity_poly.type
_entity_poly.pdbx_seq_one_letter_code
_entity_poly.pdbx_strand_id
1 'polypeptide(L)'
;MECRSISETLLRANAALCVLAPAVCGLRGAHRRSIHFAPGPSAPDEDDVRDRAPPPRRWYRAAYARLLRHAGTLAGVDHAGGLPRHRATGSLVSCPHAAARAAHFDVLAGEFVVAAAAASRGHPPPKMEATSLSSLTQVCDVLGVTAQRRKSVRLTVCPQVTQHHIWRGALEAVLGDLQADMASLDSPSPATQMAEQIASACTRFLSETATSSSPSWMRPTPFKKPAEPPPPAKKWQEVLDMFTDLARSLETEDRLTGHAQKVEAMKEGLFQIRDVVIERDIAFKEARRQDCLVQRKLSKSLGHSSKCLYTLLLFYLYGTVRDMEVHAGKCISGKGGRNVVVHAAQFLTDGDESTIRSGIKQLSRALGIFRFVWEAANTDCDAANQNGKDVVVKKKNEDAKGVLELQGHLWSFGVEEKTLTYRGDVFQVHQIQLP
;
A
#
# COMPACT_ATOMS: atom_id res chain seq x y z
N MET A 1 22.98 -14.78 -24.63
CA MET A 1 23.06 -15.68 -23.47
C MET A 1 23.79 -14.94 -22.36
N GLU A 2 23.28 -15.09 -21.14
CA GLU A 2 23.88 -14.83 -19.82
C GLU A 2 24.48 -13.45 -19.50
N CYS A 3 23.80 -12.72 -18.62
CA CYS A 3 24.40 -11.81 -17.64
C CYS A 3 23.39 -11.51 -16.51
N ARG A 4 23.32 -12.41 -15.53
CA ARG A 4 22.66 -12.20 -14.23
C ARG A 4 23.55 -12.80 -13.14
N SER A 5 24.47 -12.02 -12.58
CA SER A 5 25.18 -12.43 -11.35
C SER A 5 26.00 -11.34 -10.61
N ILE A 6 25.75 -10.04 -10.78
CA ILE A 6 26.58 -9.01 -10.08
C ILE A 6 25.73 -7.95 -9.34
N SER A 7 24.54 -8.30 -8.86
CA SER A 7 23.70 -7.35 -8.09
C SER A 7 23.63 -7.61 -6.57
N GLU A 8 24.32 -8.62 -6.04
CA GLU A 8 24.20 -8.97 -4.61
C GLU A 8 25.27 -8.38 -3.68
N THR A 9 26.26 -7.64 -4.17
CA THR A 9 27.43 -7.26 -3.35
C THR A 9 27.57 -5.78 -2.98
N LEU A 10 26.55 -4.94 -3.17
CA LEU A 10 26.65 -3.48 -2.95
C LEU A 10 25.79 -2.91 -1.81
N LEU A 11 25.37 -3.75 -0.85
CA LEU A 11 24.58 -3.33 0.34
C LEU A 11 25.36 -3.35 1.67
N ARG A 12 26.69 -3.47 1.63
CA ARG A 12 27.54 -3.27 2.82
C ARG A 12 28.63 -2.24 2.53
N ALA A 13 28.36 -1.00 2.91
CA ALA A 13 29.32 -0.09 3.54
C ALA A 13 28.73 1.32 3.49
N ASN A 14 28.46 1.89 4.66
CA ASN A 14 28.82 3.28 4.96
C ASN A 14 28.59 3.54 6.44
N ALA A 15 29.61 3.20 7.22
CA ALA A 15 29.89 3.79 8.52
C ALA A 15 31.14 4.66 8.36
N ALA A 16 31.21 5.72 9.18
CA ALA A 16 32.33 6.62 9.46
C ALA A 16 32.35 7.99 8.72
N LEU A 17 32.08 9.07 9.47
CA LEU A 17 33.06 10.09 9.92
C LEU A 17 32.40 11.43 10.35
N CYS A 18 32.27 11.58 11.67
CA CYS A 18 32.75 12.64 12.57
C CYS A 18 32.94 14.13 12.15
N VAL A 19 32.37 15.02 13.00
CA VAL A 19 33.02 16.10 13.80
C VAL A 19 33.21 17.52 13.19
N LEU A 20 32.54 18.54 13.76
CA LEU A 20 33.07 19.68 14.56
C LEU A 20 31.95 20.68 14.97
N ALA A 21 32.09 21.27 16.17
CA ALA A 21 31.16 22.15 16.91
C ALA A 21 31.49 23.66 16.70
N PRO A 22 31.06 24.66 17.53
CA PRO A 22 30.01 24.73 18.58
C PRO A 22 29.14 26.04 18.63
N ALA A 23 28.26 26.10 19.66
CA ALA A 23 27.87 27.28 20.49
C ALA A 23 26.65 28.14 20.01
N VAL A 24 25.71 28.72 20.79
CA VAL A 24 25.55 29.16 22.21
C VAL A 24 24.04 29.33 22.57
N CYS A 25 23.66 29.15 23.85
CA CYS A 25 22.46 29.63 24.64
C CYS A 25 21.02 29.37 24.12
N GLY A 26 20.00 29.10 24.95
CA GLY A 26 19.83 29.09 26.40
C GLY A 26 18.36 29.43 26.75
N LEU A 27 17.83 28.76 27.79
CA LEU A 27 16.73 29.16 28.70
C LEU A 27 15.25 28.80 28.39
N ARG A 28 14.74 27.97 29.32
CA ARG A 28 13.50 28.08 30.13
C ARG A 28 12.12 27.97 29.47
N GLY A 29 11.54 26.77 29.63
CA GLY A 29 10.42 26.45 30.55
C GLY A 29 9.13 27.28 30.50
N ALA A 30 8.00 26.59 30.26
CA ALA A 30 6.72 26.90 30.91
C ALA A 30 5.72 25.73 30.80
N HIS A 31 5.19 25.33 31.95
CA HIS A 31 3.98 24.51 32.11
C HIS A 31 2.78 25.10 31.37
N ARG A 32 2.00 24.27 30.66
CA ARG A 32 0.57 24.52 30.46
C ARG A 32 -0.29 23.25 30.61
N ARG A 33 -1.19 23.40 31.58
CA ARG A 33 -2.39 22.67 31.99
C ARG A 33 -3.11 21.87 30.89
N SER A 34 -3.37 20.60 31.21
CA SER A 34 -4.28 19.68 30.52
C SER A 34 -5.73 20.18 30.56
N ILE A 35 -6.42 20.02 29.43
CA ILE A 35 -7.86 20.16 29.30
C ILE A 35 -8.41 18.75 29.15
N HIS A 36 -9.25 18.32 30.09
CA HIS A 36 -9.96 17.04 30.03
C HIS A 36 -11.10 17.14 29.01
N PHE A 37 -11.11 16.23 28.03
CA PHE A 37 -12.28 15.97 27.20
C PHE A 37 -13.03 14.78 27.78
N ALA A 38 -14.34 14.94 27.99
CA ALA A 38 -15.24 13.84 28.32
C ALA A 38 -15.30 12.85 27.14
N PRO A 39 -15.28 11.53 27.38
CA PRO A 39 -15.44 10.57 26.30
C PRO A 39 -16.89 10.60 25.80
N GLY A 40 -17.05 10.79 24.48
CA GLY A 40 -18.31 10.54 23.78
C GLY A 40 -18.70 9.06 23.82
N PRO A 41 -19.92 8.71 23.40
CA PRO A 41 -20.51 7.38 23.60
C PRO A 41 -19.59 6.30 23.02
N SER A 42 -19.28 5.32 23.86
CA SER A 42 -18.54 4.12 23.50
C SER A 42 -19.21 3.43 22.32
N ALA A 43 -18.40 3.03 21.34
CA ALA A 43 -18.80 2.08 20.33
C ALA A 43 -19.40 0.83 21.01
N PRO A 44 -20.40 0.17 20.41
CA PRO A 44 -20.98 -1.04 20.99
C PRO A 44 -19.88 -2.09 21.17
N ASP A 45 -19.86 -2.71 22.36
CA ASP A 45 -18.89 -3.74 22.73
C ASP A 45 -18.92 -4.91 21.72
N GLU A 46 -17.74 -5.48 21.43
CA GLU A 46 -17.54 -6.59 20.47
C GLU A 46 -18.31 -7.89 20.83
N ASP A 47 -18.94 -7.95 22.00
CA ASP A 47 -19.73 -9.08 22.47
C ASP A 47 -21.19 -9.09 21.97
N ASP A 48 -21.71 -8.00 21.40
CA ASP A 48 -23.15 -7.87 21.07
C ASP A 48 -23.60 -8.62 19.79
N VAL A 49 -22.66 -9.27 19.07
CA VAL A 49 -22.96 -10.03 17.82
C VAL A 49 -22.88 -11.55 18.03
N ARG A 50 -22.37 -12.02 19.18
CA ARG A 50 -22.25 -13.45 19.47
C ARG A 50 -23.59 -14.17 19.66
N ASP A 51 -24.69 -13.43 19.81
CA ASP A 51 -26.04 -13.97 20.06
C ASP A 51 -27.00 -13.93 18.86
N ARG A 52 -26.51 -13.64 17.64
CA ARG A 52 -27.40 -13.69 16.47
C ARG A 52 -27.68 -15.13 16.07
N ALA A 53 -28.94 -15.56 16.26
CA ALA A 53 -29.38 -16.89 15.85
C ALA A 53 -29.02 -17.17 14.38
N PRO A 54 -28.50 -18.37 14.05
CA PRO A 54 -28.07 -18.68 12.70
C PRO A 54 -29.22 -18.54 11.69
N PRO A 55 -28.96 -18.05 10.47
CA PRO A 55 -29.99 -17.93 9.44
C PRO A 55 -30.73 -19.24 9.18
N PRO A 56 -32.02 -19.20 8.77
CA PRO A 56 -32.77 -20.41 8.45
C PRO A 56 -32.20 -21.10 7.20
N ARG A 57 -32.36 -22.43 7.08
CA ARG A 57 -31.88 -23.23 5.93
C ARG A 57 -32.24 -22.66 4.54
N ARG A 58 -33.41 -22.02 4.42
CA ARG A 58 -33.85 -21.35 3.17
C ARG A 58 -32.92 -20.21 2.73
N TRP A 59 -32.33 -19.50 3.70
CA TRP A 59 -31.39 -18.41 3.43
C TRP A 59 -30.11 -18.95 2.83
N TYR A 60 -29.52 -20.01 3.41
CA TYR A 60 -28.31 -20.63 2.87
C TYR A 60 -28.50 -21.11 1.42
N ARG A 61 -29.62 -21.77 1.12
CA ARG A 61 -29.94 -22.20 -0.25
C ARG A 61 -30.05 -21.01 -1.21
N ALA A 62 -30.73 -19.94 -0.81
CA ALA A 62 -30.88 -18.75 -1.64
C ALA A 62 -29.56 -18.00 -1.85
N ALA A 63 -28.77 -17.83 -0.78
CA ALA A 63 -27.46 -17.19 -0.81
C ALA A 63 -26.47 -17.98 -1.68
N TYR A 64 -26.38 -19.29 -1.49
CA TYR A 64 -25.54 -20.18 -2.30
C TYR A 64 -25.91 -20.12 -3.78
N ALA A 65 -27.21 -20.17 -4.11
CA ALA A 65 -27.67 -20.06 -5.49
C ALA A 65 -27.33 -18.68 -6.11
N ARG A 66 -27.37 -17.59 -5.32
CA ARG A 66 -26.93 -16.26 -5.78
C ARG A 66 -25.43 -16.22 -6.02
N LEU A 67 -24.63 -16.79 -5.13
CA LEU A 67 -23.18 -16.87 -5.28
C LEU A 67 -22.79 -17.63 -6.54
N LEU A 68 -23.39 -18.81 -6.79
CA LEU A 68 -23.16 -19.57 -8.03
C LEU A 68 -23.50 -18.78 -9.29
N ARG A 69 -24.61 -18.02 -9.28
CA ARG A 69 -24.95 -17.15 -10.41
C ARG A 69 -23.91 -16.06 -10.64
N HIS A 70 -23.46 -15.39 -9.57
CA HIS A 70 -22.43 -14.37 -9.68
C HIS A 70 -21.10 -14.95 -10.16
N ALA A 71 -20.67 -16.07 -9.59
CA ALA A 71 -19.48 -16.82 -9.99
C ALA A 71 -19.51 -17.17 -11.48
N GLY A 72 -20.62 -17.74 -11.97
CA GLY A 72 -20.79 -18.04 -13.40
C GLY A 72 -20.71 -16.81 -14.30
N THR A 73 -21.28 -15.67 -13.88
CA THR A 73 -21.19 -14.42 -14.65
C THR A 73 -19.83 -13.72 -14.61
N LEU A 74 -19.00 -14.07 -13.64
CA LEU A 74 -17.64 -13.55 -13.44
C LEU A 74 -16.57 -14.59 -13.83
N ALA A 75 -16.97 -15.64 -14.55
CA ALA A 75 -16.04 -16.69 -14.99
C ALA A 75 -14.92 -16.08 -15.85
N GLY A 76 -13.66 -16.42 -15.53
CA GLY A 76 -12.49 -15.87 -16.21
C GLY A 76 -12.17 -14.40 -15.88
N VAL A 77 -12.88 -13.80 -14.92
CA VAL A 77 -12.59 -12.48 -14.37
C VAL A 77 -11.85 -12.64 -13.04
N ASP A 78 -10.73 -11.94 -12.89
CA ASP A 78 -10.04 -11.72 -11.62
C ASP A 78 -10.50 -10.37 -11.07
N HIS A 79 -11.21 -10.38 -9.96
CA HIS A 79 -11.68 -9.17 -9.26
C HIS A 79 -10.88 -8.87 -8.00
N ALA A 80 -9.76 -9.58 -7.80
CA ALA A 80 -8.95 -9.39 -6.62
C ALA A 80 -7.99 -8.21 -6.80
N GLY A 81 -8.07 -7.23 -5.91
CA GLY A 81 -7.27 -6.00 -5.96
C GLY A 81 -7.93 -4.83 -6.70
N GLY A 82 -9.25 -4.69 -6.59
CA GLY A 82 -10.00 -3.54 -7.11
C GLY A 82 -10.74 -3.84 -8.41
N LEU A 83 -10.40 -3.10 -9.48
CA LEU A 83 -11.16 -3.15 -10.72
C LEU A 83 -11.09 -4.55 -11.39
N PRO A 84 -12.23 -5.11 -11.84
CA PRO A 84 -12.26 -6.44 -12.44
C PRO A 84 -11.44 -6.52 -13.72
N ARG A 85 -10.70 -7.62 -13.89
CA ARG A 85 -9.79 -7.86 -15.02
C ARG A 85 -10.00 -9.20 -15.66
N HIS A 86 -9.76 -9.28 -16.95
CA HIS A 86 -9.71 -10.57 -17.64
C HIS A 86 -8.48 -11.35 -17.18
N ARG A 87 -8.67 -12.60 -16.72
CA ARG A 87 -7.58 -13.44 -16.20
C ARG A 87 -6.50 -13.71 -17.23
N ALA A 88 -6.90 -13.97 -18.48
CA ALA A 88 -5.98 -14.36 -19.55
C ALA A 88 -5.06 -13.20 -19.99
N THR A 89 -5.59 -11.98 -20.04
CA THR A 89 -4.92 -10.81 -20.61
C THR A 89 -4.44 -9.82 -19.55
N GLY A 90 -4.99 -9.87 -18.33
CA GLY A 90 -4.79 -8.86 -17.29
C GLY A 90 -5.45 -7.51 -17.58
N SER A 91 -6.17 -7.39 -18.70
CA SER A 91 -6.81 -6.15 -19.14
C SER A 91 -8.06 -5.85 -18.31
N LEU A 92 -8.42 -4.56 -18.23
CA LEU A 92 -9.63 -4.12 -17.54
C LEU A 92 -10.87 -4.74 -18.20
N VAL A 93 -11.85 -5.16 -17.39
CA VAL A 93 -13.14 -5.63 -17.91
C VAL A 93 -13.98 -4.41 -18.28
N SER A 94 -14.35 -4.30 -19.55
CA SER A 94 -15.15 -3.16 -20.05
C SER A 94 -16.58 -3.11 -19.54
N CYS A 95 -17.13 -4.22 -19.04
CA CYS A 95 -18.52 -4.31 -18.60
C CYS A 95 -18.76 -3.44 -17.34
N PRO A 96 -19.61 -2.40 -17.40
CA PRO A 96 -19.88 -1.51 -16.25
C PRO A 96 -20.45 -2.24 -15.03
N HIS A 97 -21.17 -3.34 -15.27
CA HIS A 97 -21.80 -4.14 -14.22
C HIS A 97 -20.86 -5.19 -13.61
N ALA A 98 -19.65 -5.40 -14.14
CA ALA A 98 -18.72 -6.39 -13.61
C ALA A 98 -18.24 -6.02 -12.21
N ALA A 99 -17.87 -4.76 -11.99
CA ALA A 99 -17.40 -4.28 -10.68
C ALA A 99 -18.48 -4.40 -9.60
N ALA A 100 -19.70 -3.96 -9.92
CA ALA A 100 -20.84 -4.08 -9.00
C ALA A 100 -21.16 -5.55 -8.66
N ARG A 101 -21.07 -6.46 -9.63
CA ARG A 101 -21.28 -7.90 -9.41
C ARG A 101 -20.18 -8.52 -8.56
N ALA A 102 -18.92 -8.14 -8.78
CA ALA A 102 -17.78 -8.60 -7.97
C ALA A 102 -17.92 -8.14 -6.51
N ALA A 103 -18.18 -6.85 -6.28
CA ALA A 103 -18.39 -6.32 -4.94
C ALA A 103 -19.56 -7.01 -4.22
N HIS A 104 -20.67 -7.24 -4.92
CA HIS A 104 -21.82 -7.94 -4.36
C HIS A 104 -21.52 -9.43 -4.08
N PHE A 105 -20.69 -10.07 -4.91
CA PHE A 105 -20.22 -11.43 -4.67
C PHE A 105 -19.38 -11.51 -3.39
N ASP A 106 -18.38 -10.63 -3.22
CA ASP A 106 -17.48 -10.65 -2.06
C ASP A 106 -18.23 -10.40 -0.75
N VAL A 107 -19.16 -9.44 -0.73
CA VAL A 107 -20.01 -9.17 0.44
C VAL A 107 -20.86 -10.41 0.79
N LEU A 108 -21.55 -10.99 -0.20
CA LEU A 108 -22.40 -12.14 0.02
C LEU A 108 -21.59 -13.39 0.44
N ALA A 109 -20.39 -13.56 -0.10
CA ALA A 109 -19.51 -14.69 0.23
C ALA A 109 -19.00 -14.56 1.67
N GLY A 110 -18.60 -13.35 2.09
CA GLY A 110 -18.24 -13.05 3.47
C GLY A 110 -19.37 -13.33 4.45
N GLU A 111 -20.58 -12.86 4.16
CA GLU A 111 -21.77 -13.14 4.99
C GLU A 111 -22.07 -14.64 5.07
N PHE A 112 -21.98 -15.35 3.94
CA PHE A 112 -22.24 -16.78 3.87
C PHE A 112 -21.25 -17.58 4.73
N VAL A 113 -19.95 -17.28 4.63
CA VAL A 113 -18.91 -17.97 5.40
C VAL A 113 -19.05 -17.72 6.89
N VAL A 114 -19.31 -16.47 7.31
CA VAL A 114 -19.53 -16.16 8.74
C VAL A 114 -20.77 -16.90 9.27
N ALA A 115 -21.86 -16.91 8.52
CA ALA A 115 -23.08 -17.62 8.91
C ALA A 115 -22.86 -19.15 8.99
N ALA A 116 -22.21 -19.74 7.99
CA ALA A 116 -21.93 -21.17 7.94
C ALA A 116 -21.00 -21.62 9.09
N ALA A 117 -20.02 -20.79 9.45
CA ALA A 117 -19.16 -21.05 10.59
C ALA A 117 -19.92 -20.98 11.93
N ALA A 118 -20.85 -20.02 12.10
CA ALA A 118 -21.70 -19.96 13.29
C ALA A 118 -22.62 -21.18 13.42
N ALA A 119 -23.05 -21.77 12.30
CA ALA A 119 -23.90 -22.96 12.30
C ALA A 119 -23.16 -24.27 12.62
N SER A 120 -21.85 -24.36 12.33
CA SER A 120 -21.08 -25.61 12.39
C SER A 120 -20.50 -25.95 13.78
N ARG A 121 -20.80 -25.17 14.83
CA ARG A 121 -20.30 -25.35 16.22
C ARG A 121 -18.76 -25.43 16.37
N GLY A 122 -18.00 -25.18 15.31
CA GLY A 122 -16.54 -25.03 15.35
C GLY A 122 -16.13 -23.66 15.90
N HIS A 123 -14.84 -23.45 16.16
CA HIS A 123 -14.33 -22.12 16.45
C HIS A 123 -14.63 -21.23 15.23
N PRO A 124 -15.46 -20.17 15.38
CA PRO A 124 -15.77 -19.31 14.26
C PRO A 124 -14.46 -18.65 13.79
N PRO A 125 -14.23 -18.52 12.47
CA PRO A 125 -13.17 -17.66 11.99
C PRO A 125 -13.45 -16.26 12.56
N PRO A 126 -12.40 -15.50 12.94
CA PRO A 126 -12.59 -14.14 13.41
C PRO A 126 -13.45 -13.36 12.42
N LYS A 127 -14.27 -12.45 12.93
CA LYS A 127 -15.05 -11.55 12.09
C LYS A 127 -14.09 -10.87 11.10
N MET A 128 -14.23 -11.20 9.82
CA MET A 128 -13.42 -10.65 8.75
C MET A 128 -14.21 -9.54 8.09
N GLU A 129 -13.68 -8.33 8.09
CA GLU A 129 -14.33 -7.20 7.45
C GLU A 129 -13.68 -6.91 6.11
N ALA A 130 -14.49 -6.60 5.11
CA ALA A 130 -14.01 -6.15 3.81
C ALA A 130 -13.15 -4.89 4.02
N THR A 131 -11.85 -5.01 3.79
CA THR A 131 -10.89 -3.97 4.10
C THR A 131 -10.14 -3.59 2.83
N SER A 132 -10.40 -2.37 2.34
CA SER A 132 -9.55 -1.76 1.33
C SER A 132 -8.31 -1.19 2.03
N LEU A 133 -7.15 -1.81 1.84
CA LEU A 133 -5.88 -1.30 2.33
C LEU A 133 -5.41 -0.21 1.37
N SER A 134 -5.61 1.05 1.76
CA SER A 134 -5.23 2.25 0.99
C SER A 134 -4.45 3.28 1.82
N SER A 135 -4.24 3.01 3.10
CA SER A 135 -3.48 3.87 4.02
C SER A 135 -2.81 3.06 5.13
N LEU A 136 -1.74 3.58 5.73
CA LEU A 136 -1.16 2.98 6.94
C LEU A 136 -2.17 2.96 8.09
N THR A 137 -3.09 3.93 8.15
CA THR A 137 -4.16 3.99 9.16
C THR A 137 -4.97 2.69 9.19
N GLN A 138 -5.49 2.28 8.04
CA GLN A 138 -6.26 1.04 7.92
C GLN A 138 -5.43 -0.19 8.31
N VAL A 139 -4.18 -0.28 7.87
CA VAL A 139 -3.27 -1.39 8.24
C VAL A 139 -3.06 -1.44 9.76
N CYS A 140 -2.83 -0.29 10.40
CA CYS A 140 -2.65 -0.19 11.85
C CYS A 140 -3.94 -0.45 12.62
N ASP A 141 -5.11 -0.10 12.07
CA ASP A 141 -6.41 -0.40 12.67
C ASP A 141 -6.62 -1.92 12.73
N VAL A 142 -6.39 -2.62 11.61
CA VAL A 142 -6.43 -4.09 11.54
C VAL A 142 -5.45 -4.71 12.54
N LEU A 143 -4.22 -4.20 12.63
CA LEU A 143 -3.21 -4.70 13.57
C LEU A 143 -3.48 -4.33 15.03
N GLY A 144 -4.41 -3.41 15.32
CA GLY A 144 -4.59 -2.86 16.67
C GLY A 144 -3.42 -2.03 17.19
N VAL A 145 -2.67 -1.38 16.30
CA VAL A 145 -1.53 -0.55 16.68
C VAL A 145 -2.06 0.73 17.35
N THR A 146 -1.63 0.93 18.60
CA THR A 146 -2.01 2.10 19.41
C THR A 146 -1.52 3.42 18.77
N ALA A 147 -2.20 4.52 19.08
CA ALA A 147 -1.84 5.85 18.55
C ALA A 147 -0.36 6.21 18.80
N GLN A 148 0.19 5.85 19.96
CA GLN A 148 1.60 6.08 20.29
C GLN A 148 2.55 5.30 19.37
N ARG A 149 2.23 4.03 19.06
CA ARG A 149 3.05 3.18 18.18
C ARG A 149 2.94 3.57 16.71
N ARG A 150 1.81 4.14 16.26
CA ARG A 150 1.67 4.69 14.89
C ARG A 150 2.70 5.77 14.58
N LYS A 151 3.10 6.57 15.58
CA LYS A 151 4.20 7.54 15.41
C LYS A 151 5.53 6.83 15.12
N SER A 152 5.81 5.73 15.83
CA SER A 152 6.99 4.89 15.60
C SER A 152 6.98 4.32 14.18
N VAL A 153 5.86 3.70 13.78
CA VAL A 153 5.65 3.19 12.40
C VAL A 153 6.01 4.26 11.38
N ARG A 154 5.45 5.47 11.50
CA ARG A 154 5.73 6.54 10.54
C ARG A 154 7.21 6.92 10.52
N LEU A 155 7.85 7.07 11.68
CA LEU A 155 9.26 7.46 11.77
C LEU A 155 10.20 6.40 11.17
N THR A 156 9.83 5.13 11.28
CA THR A 156 10.59 4.01 10.70
C THR A 156 10.32 3.85 9.19
N VAL A 157 9.06 3.95 8.76
CA VAL A 157 8.64 3.68 7.37
C VAL A 157 8.94 4.85 6.43
N CYS A 158 8.61 6.08 6.80
CA CYS A 158 8.70 7.24 5.89
C CYS A 158 10.07 7.44 5.26
N PRO A 159 11.20 7.41 6.00
CA PRO A 159 12.52 7.60 5.40
C PRO A 159 12.87 6.51 4.39
N GLN A 160 12.39 5.28 4.61
CA GLN A 160 12.66 4.16 3.70
C GLN A 160 11.91 4.32 2.38
N VAL A 161 10.62 4.68 2.43
CA VAL A 161 9.74 4.69 1.25
C VAL A 161 9.72 6.02 0.49
N THR A 162 10.25 7.11 1.06
CA THR A 162 10.25 8.44 0.41
C THR A 162 11.57 8.75 -0.32
N GLN A 163 12.44 7.76 -0.53
CA GLN A 163 13.65 7.95 -1.31
C GLN A 163 13.30 8.35 -2.75
N HIS A 164 14.13 9.22 -3.34
CA HIS A 164 13.85 9.79 -4.67
C HIS A 164 13.54 8.74 -5.75
N HIS A 165 14.28 7.62 -5.78
CA HIS A 165 14.05 6.57 -6.78
C HIS A 165 12.73 5.82 -6.56
N ILE A 166 12.27 5.66 -5.31
CA ILE A 166 10.98 5.05 -4.97
C ILE A 166 9.86 6.01 -5.35
N TRP A 167 10.00 7.29 -4.97
CA TRP A 167 9.06 8.35 -5.36
C TRP A 167 8.85 8.40 -6.88
N ARG A 168 9.96 8.47 -7.62
CA ARG A 168 9.94 8.54 -9.07
C ARG A 168 9.39 7.26 -9.71
N GLY A 169 9.87 6.09 -9.27
CA GLY A 169 9.39 4.82 -9.78
C GLY A 169 7.90 4.60 -9.51
N ALA A 170 7.38 5.04 -8.36
CA ALA A 170 5.96 4.98 -8.06
C ALA A 170 5.13 5.90 -8.97
N LEU A 171 5.59 7.12 -9.27
CA LEU A 171 4.93 8.00 -10.23
C LEU A 171 4.88 7.37 -11.63
N GLU A 172 6.02 6.84 -12.10
CA GLU A 172 6.12 6.16 -13.39
C GLU A 172 5.22 4.92 -13.44
N ALA A 173 5.12 4.15 -12.35
CA ALA A 173 4.21 3.01 -12.24
C ALA A 173 2.73 3.42 -12.26
N VAL A 174 2.34 4.52 -11.58
CA VAL A 174 0.95 5.04 -11.64
C VAL A 174 0.58 5.45 -13.05
N LEU A 175 1.46 6.17 -13.74
CA LEU A 175 1.23 6.58 -15.13
C LEU A 175 1.15 5.38 -16.07
N GLY A 176 2.06 4.41 -15.91
CA GLY A 176 2.10 3.20 -16.74
C GLY A 176 0.86 2.32 -16.56
N ASP A 177 0.42 2.11 -15.31
CA ASP A 177 -0.80 1.37 -15.00
C ASP A 177 -2.05 2.06 -15.59
N LEU A 178 -2.14 3.39 -15.48
CA LEU A 178 -3.24 4.17 -16.06
C LEU A 178 -3.24 4.08 -17.59
N GLN A 179 -2.09 4.24 -18.23
CA GLN A 179 -1.97 4.15 -19.69
C GLN A 179 -2.33 2.77 -20.22
N ALA A 180 -1.87 1.69 -19.55
CA ALA A 180 -2.22 0.33 -19.93
C ALA A 180 -3.74 0.09 -19.88
N ASP A 181 -4.41 0.63 -18.86
CA ASP A 181 -5.85 0.47 -18.73
C ASP A 181 -6.63 1.36 -19.71
N MET A 182 -6.20 2.59 -19.97
CA MET A 182 -6.81 3.44 -21.01
C MET A 182 -6.73 2.79 -22.40
N ALA A 183 -5.59 2.18 -22.73
CA ALA A 183 -5.40 1.46 -23.99
C ALA A 183 -6.29 0.21 -24.12
N SER A 184 -6.82 -0.31 -23.01
CA SER A 184 -7.74 -1.46 -23.00
C SER A 184 -9.21 -1.10 -23.15
N LEU A 185 -9.56 0.20 -23.23
CA LEU A 185 -10.94 0.66 -23.38
C LEU A 185 -11.38 0.57 -24.84
N ASP A 186 -12.48 -0.13 -25.11
CA ASP A 186 -13.00 -0.34 -26.47
C ASP A 186 -13.45 0.96 -27.18
N SER A 187 -13.81 2.00 -26.42
CA SER A 187 -14.26 3.30 -26.93
C SER A 187 -13.81 4.43 -26.00
N PRO A 188 -12.61 5.01 -26.21
CA PRO A 188 -12.10 6.07 -25.34
C PRO A 188 -12.92 7.35 -25.52
N SER A 189 -13.36 7.93 -24.41
CA SER A 189 -14.05 9.21 -24.44
C SER A 189 -13.07 10.35 -24.78
N PRO A 190 -13.56 11.55 -25.15
CA PRO A 190 -12.69 12.72 -25.28
C PRO A 190 -11.87 13.01 -24.01
N ALA A 191 -12.44 12.74 -22.83
CA ALA A 191 -11.77 12.91 -21.54
C ALA A 191 -10.64 11.88 -21.37
N THR A 192 -10.88 10.61 -21.73
CA THR A 192 -9.84 9.57 -21.75
C THR A 192 -8.69 9.92 -22.71
N GLN A 193 -9.00 10.40 -23.91
CA GLN A 193 -7.97 10.78 -24.89
C GLN A 193 -7.10 11.93 -24.37
N MET A 194 -7.72 12.92 -23.71
CA MET A 194 -7.00 14.01 -23.06
C MET A 194 -6.11 13.48 -21.92
N ALA A 195 -6.63 12.60 -21.07
CA ALA A 195 -5.86 11.97 -19.99
C ALA A 195 -4.65 11.19 -20.54
N GLU A 196 -4.81 10.46 -21.66
CA GLU A 196 -3.72 9.74 -22.33
C GLU A 196 -2.62 10.68 -22.86
N GLN A 197 -3.01 11.81 -23.47
CA GLN A 197 -2.05 12.82 -23.93
C GLN A 197 -1.26 13.42 -22.77
N ILE A 198 -1.93 13.77 -21.67
CA ILE A 198 -1.30 14.32 -20.47
C ILE A 198 -0.36 13.28 -19.82
N ALA A 199 -0.81 12.04 -19.64
CA ALA A 199 0.01 10.97 -19.08
C ALA A 199 1.26 10.68 -19.93
N SER A 200 1.11 10.71 -21.25
CA SER A 200 2.21 10.55 -22.20
C SER A 200 3.21 11.71 -22.15
N ALA A 201 2.72 12.94 -22.07
CA ALA A 201 3.55 14.13 -21.89
C ALA A 201 4.34 14.07 -20.57
N CYS A 202 3.69 13.67 -19.48
CA CYS A 202 4.33 13.52 -18.18
C CYS A 202 5.41 12.42 -18.18
N THR A 203 5.12 11.27 -18.77
CA THR A 203 6.08 10.15 -18.89
C THR A 203 7.30 10.56 -19.71
N ARG A 204 7.09 11.29 -20.81
CA ARG A 204 8.18 11.85 -21.63
C ARG A 204 9.01 12.86 -20.84
N PHE A 205 8.36 13.79 -20.16
CA PHE A 205 9.02 14.78 -19.32
C PHE A 205 9.90 14.14 -18.25
N LEU A 206 9.38 13.13 -17.54
CA LEU A 206 10.16 12.35 -16.60
C LEU A 206 11.35 11.71 -17.32
N SER A 207 11.14 10.96 -18.40
CA SER A 207 12.21 10.28 -19.14
C SER A 207 13.36 11.22 -19.55
N GLU A 208 13.05 12.41 -20.07
CA GLU A 208 14.05 13.42 -20.45
C GLU A 208 14.94 13.87 -19.28
N THR A 209 14.40 13.91 -18.06
CA THR A 209 15.18 14.27 -16.86
C THR A 209 16.07 13.14 -16.34
N ALA A 210 15.89 11.90 -16.82
CA ALA A 210 16.74 10.76 -16.45
C ALA A 210 17.98 10.62 -17.34
N THR A 211 17.88 11.01 -18.61
CA THR A 211 18.91 10.80 -19.63
C THR A 211 19.63 12.09 -19.97
N SER A 212 20.79 12.33 -19.35
CA SER A 212 21.87 13.01 -20.05
C SER A 212 23.06 12.08 -20.20
N SER A 213 23.40 11.80 -21.46
CA SER A 213 24.52 10.94 -21.87
C SER A 213 25.89 11.50 -21.48
N SER A 214 25.94 12.71 -20.92
CA SER A 214 27.07 13.26 -20.19
C SER A 214 26.56 14.36 -19.27
N PRO A 215 26.80 14.24 -17.95
CA PRO A 215 26.49 15.30 -17.00
C PRO A 215 27.10 16.62 -17.46
N SER A 216 26.42 17.74 -17.26
CA SER A 216 26.89 19.06 -17.72
C SER A 216 28.30 19.40 -17.22
N TRP A 217 28.69 18.92 -16.03
CA TRP A 217 30.02 19.09 -15.45
C TRP A 217 31.14 18.28 -16.15
N MET A 218 30.78 17.33 -17.02
CA MET A 218 31.70 16.59 -17.88
C MET A 218 31.77 17.16 -19.30
N ARG A 219 30.94 18.15 -19.66
CA ARG A 219 31.01 18.78 -20.98
C ARG A 219 32.11 19.86 -20.99
N PRO A 220 33.06 19.81 -21.93
CA PRO A 220 33.98 20.91 -22.17
C PRO A 220 33.20 22.19 -22.44
N THR A 221 33.59 23.29 -21.81
CA THR A 221 32.99 24.61 -22.06
C THR A 221 33.12 24.95 -23.55
N PRO A 222 32.02 25.29 -24.27
CA PRO A 222 32.09 25.60 -25.69
C PRO A 222 33.03 26.78 -25.92
N PHE A 223 34.10 26.57 -26.69
CA PHE A 223 34.95 27.67 -27.13
C PHE A 223 34.16 28.55 -28.10
N LYS A 224 33.88 29.80 -27.68
CA LYS A 224 33.44 30.94 -28.51
C LYS A 224 31.97 31.06 -28.96
N LYS A 225 30.99 30.77 -28.09
CA LYS A 225 29.63 31.36 -28.24
C LYS A 225 29.21 32.06 -26.94
N PRO A 226 28.51 33.21 -27.00
CA PRO A 226 27.79 33.72 -25.84
C PRO A 226 26.88 32.60 -25.35
N ALA A 227 27.00 32.22 -24.08
CA ALA A 227 26.11 31.23 -23.50
C ALA A 227 24.68 31.75 -23.64
N GLU A 228 23.84 31.07 -24.42
CA GLU A 228 22.40 31.26 -24.29
C GLU A 228 22.04 31.08 -22.82
N PRO A 229 21.14 31.93 -22.26
CA PRO A 229 20.72 31.76 -20.89
C PRO A 229 20.24 30.32 -20.72
N PRO A 230 20.74 29.59 -19.71
CA PRO A 230 20.35 28.21 -19.53
C PRO A 230 18.82 28.15 -19.41
N PRO A 231 18.18 27.14 -20.03
CA PRO A 231 16.74 26.97 -19.89
C PRO A 231 16.37 26.93 -18.40
N PRO A 232 15.17 27.42 -18.04
CA PRO A 232 14.74 27.42 -16.65
C PRO A 232 14.77 25.99 -16.10
N ALA A 233 15.28 25.85 -14.87
CA ALA A 233 15.43 24.55 -14.24
C ALA A 233 14.07 23.84 -14.10
N LYS A 234 13.97 22.63 -14.63
CA LYS A 234 12.78 21.78 -14.53
C LYS A 234 12.48 21.43 -13.08
N LYS A 235 11.24 21.67 -12.63
CA LYS A 235 10.80 21.45 -11.25
C LYS A 235 9.65 20.45 -11.14
N TRP A 236 9.46 19.91 -9.94
CA TRP A 236 8.28 19.07 -9.63
C TRP A 236 6.95 19.81 -9.76
N GLN A 237 6.94 21.14 -9.79
CA GLN A 237 5.75 21.93 -10.13
C GLN A 237 5.17 21.56 -11.50
N GLU A 238 6.00 21.35 -12.52
CA GLU A 238 5.52 21.01 -13.87
C GLU A 238 4.80 19.65 -13.87
N VAL A 239 5.32 18.69 -13.10
CA VAL A 239 4.68 17.38 -12.91
C VAL A 239 3.38 17.51 -12.12
N LEU A 240 3.33 18.38 -11.11
CA LEU A 240 2.12 18.66 -10.34
C LEU A 240 1.02 19.27 -11.22
N ASP A 241 1.36 20.18 -12.12
CA ASP A 241 0.41 20.81 -13.03
C ASP A 241 -0.19 19.75 -13.97
N MET A 242 0.66 18.90 -14.57
CA MET A 242 0.21 17.77 -15.40
C MET A 242 -0.67 16.79 -14.61
N PHE A 243 -0.32 16.44 -13.37
CA PHE A 243 -1.17 15.57 -12.53
C PHE A 243 -2.50 16.23 -12.14
N THR A 244 -2.53 17.55 -12.01
CA THR A 244 -3.75 18.30 -11.70
C THR A 244 -4.70 18.30 -12.90
N ASP A 245 -4.18 18.49 -14.11
CA ASP A 245 -4.97 18.38 -15.32
C ASP A 245 -5.40 16.94 -15.58
N LEU A 246 -4.51 15.97 -15.35
CA LEU A 246 -4.83 14.53 -15.47
C LEU A 246 -5.98 14.12 -14.55
N ALA A 247 -5.95 14.56 -13.28
CA ALA A 247 -7.03 14.27 -12.35
C ALA A 247 -8.37 14.82 -12.85
N ARG A 248 -8.38 16.06 -13.34
CA ARG A 248 -9.58 16.70 -13.90
C ARG A 248 -10.13 15.93 -15.11
N SER A 249 -9.26 15.44 -15.99
CA SER A 249 -9.67 14.61 -17.13
C SER A 249 -10.24 13.25 -16.71
N LEU A 250 -9.87 12.73 -15.54
CA LEU A 250 -10.36 11.44 -15.03
C LEU A 250 -11.64 11.56 -14.19
N GLU A 251 -12.04 12.76 -13.76
CA GLU A 251 -13.22 12.98 -12.90
C GLU A 251 -14.52 12.45 -13.51
N THR A 252 -14.65 12.47 -14.83
CA THR A 252 -15.87 12.03 -15.54
C THR A 252 -15.85 10.56 -15.93
N GLU A 253 -14.76 9.83 -15.66
CA GLU A 253 -14.56 8.45 -16.10
C GLU A 253 -14.68 7.44 -14.95
N ASP A 254 -15.90 6.98 -14.68
CA ASP A 254 -16.22 6.01 -13.62
C ASP A 254 -15.40 4.70 -13.75
N ARG A 255 -15.04 4.33 -14.99
CA ARG A 255 -14.24 3.11 -15.26
C ARG A 255 -12.80 3.22 -14.75
N LEU A 256 -12.30 4.45 -14.56
CA LEU A 256 -10.93 4.76 -14.16
C LEU A 256 -10.87 5.39 -12.75
N THR A 257 -11.95 5.33 -11.97
CA THR A 257 -12.00 5.94 -10.62
C THR A 257 -10.84 5.48 -9.71
N GLY A 258 -10.42 4.22 -9.80
CA GLY A 258 -9.26 3.72 -9.05
C GLY A 258 -7.97 4.46 -9.40
N HIS A 259 -7.76 4.76 -10.69
CA HIS A 259 -6.62 5.57 -11.15
C HIS A 259 -6.77 7.03 -10.74
N ALA A 260 -7.98 7.60 -10.84
CA ALA A 260 -8.24 8.97 -10.40
C ALA A 260 -7.84 9.14 -8.92
N GLN A 261 -8.21 8.19 -8.06
CA GLN A 261 -7.82 8.17 -6.65
C GLN A 261 -6.30 8.08 -6.45
N LYS A 262 -5.59 7.35 -7.31
CA LYS A 262 -4.12 7.25 -7.27
C LYS A 262 -3.44 8.53 -7.74
N VAL A 263 -3.92 9.14 -8.82
CA VAL A 263 -3.45 10.45 -9.29
C VAL A 263 -3.64 11.50 -8.19
N GLU A 264 -4.81 11.53 -7.54
CA GLU A 264 -5.08 12.40 -6.38
C GLU A 264 -4.16 12.13 -5.20
N ALA A 265 -3.90 10.86 -4.88
CA ALA A 265 -2.94 10.49 -3.85
C ALA A 265 -1.54 11.03 -4.19
N MET A 266 -1.07 10.88 -5.42
CA MET A 266 0.27 11.35 -5.81
C MET A 266 0.38 12.88 -5.85
N LYS A 267 -0.71 13.61 -6.15
CA LYS A 267 -0.77 15.08 -6.05
C LYS A 267 -0.41 15.59 -4.65
N GLU A 268 -0.83 14.88 -3.60
CA GLU A 268 -0.46 15.19 -2.21
C GLU A 268 1.07 15.28 -2.06
N GLY A 269 1.80 14.30 -2.57
CA GLY A 269 3.27 14.28 -2.50
C GLY A 269 3.92 15.34 -3.38
N LEU A 270 3.44 15.47 -4.63
CA LEU A 270 3.93 16.45 -5.61
C LEU A 270 3.84 17.87 -5.08
N PHE A 271 2.73 18.22 -4.42
CA PHE A 271 2.54 19.54 -3.81
C PHE A 271 3.63 19.88 -2.78
N GLN A 272 4.06 18.89 -1.99
CA GLN A 272 5.06 19.09 -0.93
C GLN A 272 6.46 19.36 -1.52
N ILE A 273 6.75 18.83 -2.70
CA ILE A 273 8.06 18.93 -3.36
C ILE A 273 8.08 19.87 -4.57
N ARG A 274 7.00 20.59 -4.85
CA ARG A 274 6.83 21.42 -6.06
C ARG A 274 8.01 22.34 -6.40
N ASP A 275 8.66 22.90 -5.38
CA ASP A 275 9.78 23.83 -5.53
C ASP A 275 11.15 23.15 -5.72
N VAL A 276 11.21 21.81 -5.66
CA VAL A 276 12.44 21.02 -5.78
C VAL A 276 12.75 20.78 -7.27
N VAL A 277 14.03 20.85 -7.63
CA VAL A 277 14.51 20.67 -9.01
C VAL A 277 14.56 19.18 -9.35
N ILE A 278 14.11 18.80 -10.55
CA ILE A 278 14.13 17.41 -11.05
C ILE A 278 15.41 17.12 -11.85
N GLU A 279 16.00 18.14 -12.47
CA GLU A 279 17.10 17.99 -13.42
C GLU A 279 18.30 17.24 -12.86
N ARG A 280 18.86 16.37 -13.70
CA ARG A 280 20.12 15.66 -13.44
C ARG A 280 21.32 16.27 -14.16
N ASP A 281 21.09 17.32 -14.95
CA ASP A 281 22.12 18.08 -15.68
C ASP A 281 22.81 19.13 -14.79
N ILE A 282 22.85 18.82 -13.50
CA ILE A 282 23.49 19.62 -12.46
C ILE A 282 24.66 18.84 -11.89
N ALA A 283 25.53 19.51 -11.13
CA ALA A 283 26.64 18.84 -10.46
C ALA A 283 26.15 17.67 -9.60
N PHE A 284 26.87 16.55 -9.55
CA PHE A 284 26.48 15.35 -8.80
C PHE A 284 26.09 15.65 -7.34
N LYS A 285 26.85 16.54 -6.67
CA LYS A 285 26.55 16.98 -5.30
C LYS A 285 25.20 17.69 -5.19
N GLU A 286 24.83 18.48 -6.19
CA GLU A 286 23.54 19.18 -6.21
C GLU A 286 22.40 18.21 -6.54
N ALA A 287 22.58 17.28 -7.49
CA ALA A 287 21.60 16.23 -7.75
C ALA A 287 21.30 15.40 -6.49
N ARG A 288 22.35 15.01 -5.76
CA ARG A 288 22.18 14.29 -4.49
C ARG A 288 21.50 15.15 -3.41
N ARG A 289 21.77 16.47 -3.40
CA ARG A 289 21.09 17.40 -2.49
C ARG A 289 19.60 17.49 -2.82
N GLN A 290 19.21 17.57 -4.09
CA GLN A 290 17.81 17.57 -4.52
C GLN A 290 17.10 16.25 -4.14
N ASP A 291 17.74 15.10 -4.34
CA ASP A 291 17.22 13.79 -3.89
C ASP A 291 16.94 13.78 -2.38
N CYS A 292 17.89 14.26 -1.58
CA CYS A 292 17.74 14.37 -0.13
C CYS A 292 16.63 15.36 0.26
N LEU A 293 16.43 16.43 -0.50
CA LEU A 293 15.35 17.39 -0.27
C LEU A 293 13.97 16.76 -0.52
N VAL A 294 13.82 15.97 -1.59
CA VAL A 294 12.59 15.20 -1.86
C VAL A 294 12.27 14.30 -0.66
N GLN A 295 13.22 13.44 -0.26
CA GLN A 295 13.04 12.52 0.86
C GLN A 295 12.70 13.26 2.16
N ARG A 296 13.45 14.33 2.48
CA ARG A 296 13.26 15.10 3.71
C ARG A 296 11.91 15.80 3.75
N LYS A 297 11.45 16.37 2.63
CA LYS A 297 10.16 17.05 2.56
C LYS A 297 9.03 16.03 2.70
N LEU A 298 9.02 14.98 1.89
CA LEU A 298 7.99 13.94 1.92
C LEU A 298 7.93 13.21 3.27
N SER A 299 9.08 12.85 3.86
CA SER A 299 9.12 12.20 5.18
C SER A 299 8.52 13.05 6.30
N LYS A 300 8.55 14.37 6.17
CA LYS A 300 8.00 15.30 7.17
C LYS A 300 6.52 15.58 6.95
N SER A 301 6.10 15.69 5.70
CA SER A 301 4.74 16.13 5.34
C SER A 301 3.75 14.97 5.25
N LEU A 302 4.17 13.82 4.71
CA LEU A 302 3.26 12.69 4.51
C LEU A 302 2.89 12.06 5.86
N GLY A 303 1.60 12.13 6.17
CA GLY A 303 1.01 11.61 7.40
C GLY A 303 0.70 10.11 7.33
N HIS A 304 0.27 9.56 8.47
CA HIS A 304 -0.13 8.16 8.57
C HIS A 304 -1.39 7.83 7.74
N SER A 305 -2.29 8.79 7.60
CA SER A 305 -3.49 8.69 6.76
C SER A 305 -3.23 9.00 5.28
N SER A 306 -2.00 9.35 4.90
CA SER A 306 -1.66 9.69 3.52
C SER A 306 -1.77 8.46 2.61
N LYS A 307 -2.62 8.56 1.58
CA LYS A 307 -2.70 7.56 0.51
C LYS A 307 -1.45 7.59 -0.37
N CYS A 308 -0.81 8.76 -0.48
CA CYS A 308 0.49 8.92 -1.15
C CYS A 308 1.54 8.03 -0.49
N LEU A 309 1.68 8.15 0.83
CA LEU A 309 2.65 7.35 1.60
C LEU A 309 2.41 5.85 1.44
N TYR A 310 1.16 5.43 1.46
CA TYR A 310 0.81 4.03 1.27
C TYR A 310 1.13 3.54 -0.15
N THR A 311 0.88 4.36 -1.17
CA THR A 311 1.25 4.05 -2.55
C THR A 311 2.77 3.89 -2.71
N LEU A 312 3.57 4.75 -2.05
CA LEU A 312 5.02 4.61 -2.00
C LEU A 312 5.47 3.33 -1.28
N LEU A 313 4.79 2.95 -0.20
CA LEU A 313 5.07 1.70 0.51
C LEU A 313 4.80 0.48 -0.37
N LEU A 314 3.68 0.45 -1.09
CA LEU A 314 3.37 -0.62 -2.04
C LEU A 314 4.43 -0.76 -3.12
N PHE A 315 4.87 0.37 -3.68
CA PHE A 315 5.91 0.38 -4.69
C PHE A 315 7.26 -0.08 -4.13
N TYR A 316 7.62 0.38 -2.93
CA TYR A 316 8.84 -0.04 -2.24
C TYR A 316 8.89 -1.55 -1.99
N LEU A 317 7.81 -2.15 -1.49
CA LEU A 317 7.78 -3.56 -1.12
C LEU A 317 7.61 -4.49 -2.34
N TYR A 318 6.84 -4.08 -3.33
CA TYR A 318 6.33 -4.98 -4.37
C TYR A 318 6.43 -4.46 -5.79
N GLY A 319 6.91 -3.22 -5.99
CA GLY A 319 6.97 -2.59 -7.31
C GLY A 319 5.61 -2.33 -7.96
N THR A 320 4.52 -2.39 -7.18
CA THR A 320 3.15 -2.11 -7.63
C THR A 320 2.59 -0.93 -6.88
N VAL A 321 1.67 -0.20 -7.51
CA VAL A 321 0.97 0.95 -6.91
C VAL A 321 -0.52 0.69 -6.67
N ARG A 322 -1.00 -0.49 -7.06
CA ARG A 322 -2.40 -0.90 -6.92
C ARG A 322 -2.74 -1.23 -5.48
N ASP A 323 -3.88 -0.69 -5.02
CA ASP A 323 -4.40 -0.98 -3.69
C ASP A 323 -4.78 -2.47 -3.56
N MET A 324 -4.81 -2.92 -2.31
CA MET A 324 -5.14 -4.30 -1.98
C MET A 324 -6.50 -4.34 -1.31
N GLU A 325 -7.39 -5.14 -1.85
CA GLU A 325 -8.71 -5.40 -1.28
C GLU A 325 -8.69 -6.82 -0.72
N VAL A 326 -8.79 -6.92 0.60
CA VAL A 326 -8.79 -8.18 1.32
C VAL A 326 -9.82 -8.13 2.43
N HIS A 327 -10.41 -9.26 2.76
CA HIS A 327 -11.15 -9.37 4.00
C HIS A 327 -10.15 -9.60 5.11
N ALA A 328 -10.10 -8.73 6.12
CA ALA A 328 -9.13 -8.85 7.20
C ALA A 328 -9.81 -8.85 8.56
N GLY A 329 -9.26 -9.64 9.48
CA GLY A 329 -9.69 -9.71 10.87
C GLY A 329 -8.51 -10.07 11.76
N LYS A 330 -8.64 -9.83 13.05
CA LYS A 330 -7.62 -10.23 14.04
C LYS A 330 -8.22 -11.03 15.18
N CYS A 331 -7.39 -11.88 15.77
CA CYS A 331 -7.58 -12.45 17.08
C CYS A 331 -6.45 -11.98 18.00
N ILE A 332 -6.81 -11.60 19.22
CA ILE A 332 -5.84 -11.24 20.25
C ILE A 332 -5.79 -12.39 21.26
N SER A 333 -4.59 -12.87 21.59
CA SER A 333 -4.37 -13.96 22.54
C SER A 333 -3.19 -13.69 23.48
N GLY A 334 -3.03 -14.54 24.49
CA GLY A 334 -1.96 -14.45 25.48
C GLY A 334 -2.19 -13.41 26.60
N LYS A 335 -1.43 -13.55 27.70
CA LYS A 335 -1.54 -12.65 28.87
C LYS A 335 -1.20 -11.20 28.48
N GLY A 336 -2.20 -10.33 28.56
CA GLY A 336 -2.09 -8.90 28.23
C GLY A 336 -2.34 -8.57 26.75
N GLY A 337 -2.92 -9.50 25.97
CA GLY A 337 -3.32 -9.25 24.58
C GLY A 337 -2.15 -8.94 23.64
N ARG A 338 -1.00 -9.58 23.89
CA ARG A 338 0.26 -9.29 23.21
C ARG A 338 0.46 -10.12 21.95
N ASN A 339 -0.18 -11.28 21.84
CA ASN A 339 -0.10 -12.10 20.64
C ASN A 339 -1.27 -11.72 19.72
N VAL A 340 -0.96 -11.42 18.47
CA VAL A 340 -1.93 -11.01 17.47
C VAL A 340 -1.87 -12.01 16.33
N VAL A 341 -3.00 -12.62 16.01
CA VAL A 341 -3.17 -13.43 14.80
C VAL A 341 -3.99 -12.60 13.83
N VAL A 342 -3.45 -12.31 12.64
CA VAL A 342 -4.20 -11.63 11.58
C VAL A 342 -4.60 -12.66 10.54
N HIS A 343 -5.89 -12.68 10.23
CA HIS A 343 -6.47 -13.48 9.18
C HIS A 343 -6.79 -12.57 8.00
N ALA A 344 -6.28 -12.92 6.82
CA ALA A 344 -6.62 -12.26 5.57
C ALA A 344 -7.29 -13.27 4.64
N ALA A 345 -8.43 -12.91 4.06
CA ALA A 345 -9.21 -13.76 3.19
C ALA A 345 -9.53 -13.12 1.85
N GLN A 346 -9.71 -13.99 0.86
CA GLN A 346 -10.16 -13.65 -0.48
C GLN A 346 -11.18 -14.68 -0.96
N PHE A 347 -12.23 -14.20 -1.62
CA PHE A 347 -13.27 -15.03 -2.22
C PHE A 347 -13.04 -15.14 -3.72
N LEU A 348 -12.94 -16.37 -4.21
CA LEU A 348 -12.69 -16.65 -5.62
C LEU A 348 -13.98 -17.08 -6.31
N THR A 349 -14.14 -16.65 -7.56
CA THR A 349 -15.29 -17.02 -8.41
C THR A 349 -15.13 -18.39 -9.04
N ASP A 350 -13.91 -18.92 -9.13
CA ASP A 350 -13.63 -20.30 -9.56
C ASP A 350 -12.49 -20.96 -8.79
N GLY A 351 -12.46 -22.29 -8.90
CA GLY A 351 -11.54 -23.17 -8.22
C GLY A 351 -10.27 -23.50 -9.01
N ASP A 352 -10.01 -22.80 -10.11
CA ASP A 352 -8.86 -23.11 -10.96
C ASP A 352 -7.54 -22.89 -10.19
N GLU A 353 -6.57 -23.81 -10.33
CA GLU A 353 -5.29 -23.71 -9.64
C GLU A 353 -4.52 -22.42 -9.99
N SER A 354 -4.72 -21.85 -11.18
CA SER A 354 -4.18 -20.54 -11.54
C SER A 354 -4.78 -19.41 -10.71
N THR A 355 -6.08 -19.47 -10.41
CA THR A 355 -6.81 -18.48 -9.62
C THR A 355 -6.43 -18.59 -8.16
N ILE A 356 -6.33 -19.81 -7.64
CA ILE A 356 -5.81 -20.08 -6.29
C ILE A 356 -4.39 -19.51 -6.16
N ARG A 357 -3.51 -19.76 -7.14
CA ARG A 357 -2.14 -19.23 -7.14
C ARG A 357 -2.12 -17.69 -7.19
N SER A 358 -3.00 -17.06 -7.98
CA SER A 358 -3.13 -15.60 -8.02
C SER A 358 -3.54 -15.07 -6.65
N GLY A 359 -4.59 -15.63 -6.06
CA GLY A 359 -5.08 -15.25 -4.74
C GLY A 359 -4.02 -15.40 -3.64
N ILE A 360 -3.26 -16.50 -3.65
CA ILE A 360 -2.13 -16.68 -2.70
C ILE A 360 -1.09 -15.57 -2.86
N LYS A 361 -0.74 -15.20 -4.09
CA LYS A 361 0.21 -14.11 -4.33
C LYS A 361 -0.32 -12.77 -3.81
N GLN A 362 -1.61 -12.50 -3.98
CA GLN A 362 -2.23 -11.27 -3.51
C GLN A 362 -2.30 -11.23 -1.98
N LEU A 363 -2.81 -12.28 -1.34
CA LEU A 363 -2.84 -12.40 0.11
C LEU A 363 -1.44 -12.34 0.71
N SER A 364 -0.44 -12.99 0.11
CA SER A 364 0.96 -12.91 0.57
C SER A 364 1.49 -11.48 0.58
N ARG A 365 1.09 -10.63 -0.38
CA ARG A 365 1.46 -9.21 -0.37
C ARG A 365 0.75 -8.46 0.76
N ALA A 366 -0.55 -8.70 0.98
CA ALA A 366 -1.29 -8.09 2.09
C ALA A 366 -0.71 -8.49 3.45
N LEU A 367 -0.44 -9.79 3.66
CA LEU A 367 0.22 -10.31 4.85
C LEU A 367 1.62 -9.70 5.05
N GLY A 368 2.40 -9.54 3.99
CA GLY A 368 3.70 -8.87 4.07
C GLY A 368 3.60 -7.40 4.50
N ILE A 369 2.53 -6.68 4.13
CA ILE A 369 2.28 -5.30 4.62
C ILE A 369 2.00 -5.32 6.13
N PHE A 370 1.14 -6.24 6.59
CA PHE A 370 0.86 -6.40 8.02
C PHE A 370 2.12 -6.71 8.81
N ARG A 371 2.96 -7.63 8.30
CA ARG A 371 4.26 -7.95 8.89
C ARG A 371 5.17 -6.73 8.97
N PHE A 372 5.36 -6.03 7.85
CA PHE A 372 6.26 -4.88 7.78
C PHE A 372 5.84 -3.76 8.74
N VAL A 373 4.54 -3.46 8.81
CA VAL A 373 4.02 -2.43 9.74
C VAL A 373 4.11 -2.89 11.19
N TRP A 374 3.83 -4.16 11.48
CA TRP A 374 3.99 -4.71 12.83
C TRP A 374 5.44 -4.65 13.30
N GLU A 375 6.39 -5.00 12.45
CA GLU A 375 7.81 -4.88 12.75
C GLU A 375 8.17 -3.43 13.03
N ALA A 376 7.77 -2.48 12.18
CA ALA A 376 7.99 -1.04 12.41
C ALA A 376 7.32 -0.49 13.67
N ALA A 377 6.19 -1.07 14.10
CA ALA A 377 5.50 -0.70 15.33
C ALA A 377 6.20 -1.22 16.60
N ASN A 378 6.98 -2.29 16.48
CA ASN A 378 7.65 -2.99 17.57
C ASN A 378 9.19 -2.96 17.44
N THR A 379 9.75 -2.13 16.55
CA THR A 379 11.15 -1.72 16.63
C THR A 379 11.27 -0.75 17.81
N ASP A 380 12.07 -1.10 18.81
CA ASP A 380 12.40 -0.18 19.89
C ASP A 380 13.10 1.03 19.26
N CYS A 381 12.41 2.17 19.21
CA CYS A 381 13.05 3.44 18.90
C CYS A 381 13.84 3.92 20.12
N ASP A 382 14.84 3.15 20.57
CA ASP A 382 15.81 3.51 21.62
C ASP A 382 16.87 4.48 21.09
N ALA A 383 16.43 5.48 20.33
CA ALA A 383 17.27 6.54 19.79
C ALA A 383 16.67 7.91 20.12
N ALA A 384 16.42 8.16 21.41
CA ALA A 384 16.19 9.51 21.92
C ALA A 384 16.43 9.72 23.43
N ASN A 385 16.86 8.71 24.19
CA ASN A 385 17.17 8.89 25.62
C ASN A 385 18.24 7.89 26.07
N GLN A 386 19.50 8.23 25.88
CA GLN A 386 20.59 7.64 26.65
C GLN A 386 21.32 8.76 27.39
N ASN A 387 20.74 9.17 28.52
CA ASN A 387 21.57 9.58 29.64
C ASN A 387 22.13 8.30 30.23
N GLY A 388 23.44 8.08 30.05
CA GLY A 388 24.15 7.01 30.72
C GLY A 388 24.11 7.22 32.22
N LYS A 389 23.36 6.35 32.91
CA LYS A 389 23.78 5.86 34.21
C LYS A 389 23.39 4.40 34.34
N ASP A 390 24.42 3.61 34.61
CA ASP A 390 24.45 2.25 35.13
C ASP A 390 24.08 1.09 34.18
N VAL A 391 25.18 0.51 33.67
CA VAL A 391 25.30 -0.88 33.26
C VAL A 391 25.00 -1.77 34.49
N VAL A 392 23.77 -2.27 34.62
CA VAL A 392 23.47 -3.55 35.29
C VAL A 392 22.16 -4.11 34.70
N VAL A 393 22.28 -5.25 34.02
CA VAL A 393 21.24 -6.26 33.75
C VAL A 393 19.90 -5.76 33.18
N LYS A 394 19.74 -5.88 31.85
CA LYS A 394 18.41 -6.10 31.24
C LYS A 394 18.46 -7.15 30.13
N LYS A 395 18.96 -8.34 30.46
CA LYS A 395 18.68 -9.58 29.70
C LYS A 395 17.31 -10.14 30.11
N LYS A 396 16.28 -9.30 30.11
CA LYS A 396 14.92 -9.63 30.59
C LYS A 396 13.84 -8.84 29.84
N ASN A 397 13.95 -8.75 28.51
CA ASN A 397 12.92 -8.13 27.68
C ASN A 397 12.71 -8.82 26.32
N GLU A 398 13.29 -10.00 26.09
CA GLU A 398 12.88 -10.81 24.92
C GLU A 398 11.43 -11.34 25.10
N ASP A 399 10.96 -11.51 26.34
CA ASP A 399 9.57 -11.91 26.68
C ASP A 399 8.52 -10.78 26.53
N ALA A 400 8.92 -9.58 26.10
CA ALA A 400 8.05 -8.41 26.00
C ALA A 400 7.50 -8.14 24.58
N LYS A 401 8.09 -8.76 23.55
CA LYS A 401 7.70 -8.56 22.16
C LYS A 401 6.53 -9.49 21.83
N GLY A 402 5.37 -8.91 21.55
CA GLY A 402 4.19 -9.66 21.12
C GLY A 402 4.45 -10.46 19.85
N VAL A 403 3.94 -11.69 19.78
CA VAL A 403 4.06 -12.53 18.58
C VAL A 403 2.99 -12.15 17.56
N LEU A 404 3.39 -11.93 16.30
CA LEU A 404 2.47 -11.81 15.18
C LEU A 404 2.43 -13.14 14.42
N GLU A 405 1.23 -13.69 14.28
CA GLU A 405 0.95 -14.80 13.39
C GLU A 405 0.05 -14.31 12.24
N LEU A 406 0.32 -14.80 11.03
CA LEU A 406 -0.36 -14.38 9.81
C LEU A 406 -0.94 -15.61 9.12
N GLN A 407 -2.24 -15.58 8.82
CA GLN A 407 -2.93 -16.67 8.15
C GLN A 407 -3.71 -16.16 6.94
N GLY A 408 -3.51 -16.81 5.80
CA GLY A 408 -4.24 -16.54 4.56
C GLY A 408 -5.36 -17.55 4.34
N HIS A 409 -6.55 -17.09 3.91
CA HIS A 409 -7.70 -17.94 3.65
C HIS A 409 -8.24 -17.67 2.24
N LEU A 410 -8.33 -18.70 1.41
CA LEU A 410 -8.98 -18.61 0.11
C LEU A 410 -10.26 -19.42 0.16
N TRP A 411 -11.37 -18.84 -0.29
CA TRP A 411 -12.67 -19.50 -0.33
C TRP A 411 -13.13 -19.60 -1.77
N SER A 412 -13.49 -20.80 -2.24
CA SER A 412 -13.97 -21.01 -3.61
C SER A 412 -14.96 -22.17 -3.74
N PHE A 413 -15.64 -22.25 -4.88
CA PHE A 413 -16.51 -23.36 -5.25
C PHE A 413 -15.72 -24.50 -5.90
N GLY A 414 -16.07 -25.75 -5.56
CA GLY A 414 -15.53 -26.94 -6.23
C GLY A 414 -14.03 -27.16 -6.01
N VAL A 415 -13.45 -26.57 -4.97
CA VAL A 415 -12.06 -26.80 -4.55
C VAL A 415 -11.99 -27.83 -3.43
N GLU A 416 -10.91 -28.61 -3.41
CA GLU A 416 -10.59 -29.45 -2.26
C GLU A 416 -9.98 -28.61 -1.13
N GLU A 417 -10.38 -28.91 0.11
CA GLU A 417 -9.79 -28.30 1.28
C GLU A 417 -8.32 -28.70 1.40
N LYS A 418 -7.44 -27.70 1.46
CA LYS A 418 -5.99 -27.95 1.54
C LYS A 418 -5.25 -26.81 2.22
N THR A 419 -4.12 -27.16 2.80
CA THR A 419 -3.17 -26.20 3.39
C THR A 419 -1.95 -26.12 2.50
N LEU A 420 -1.54 -24.90 2.18
CA LEU A 420 -0.42 -24.60 1.32
C LEU A 420 0.55 -23.65 2.05
N THR A 421 1.84 -23.80 1.77
CA THR A 421 2.87 -22.87 2.26
C THR A 421 3.45 -22.07 1.11
N TYR A 422 3.50 -20.75 1.24
CA TYR A 422 4.10 -19.87 0.24
C TYR A 422 4.91 -18.77 0.92
N ARG A 423 6.20 -18.67 0.58
CA ARG A 423 7.16 -17.73 1.19
C ARG A 423 7.23 -17.80 2.73
N GLY A 424 6.98 -18.98 3.30
CA GLY A 424 6.97 -19.20 4.75
C GLY A 424 5.65 -18.88 5.44
N ASP A 425 4.66 -18.36 4.72
CA ASP A 425 3.30 -18.13 5.23
C ASP A 425 2.38 -19.32 4.93
N VAL A 426 1.43 -19.57 5.82
CA VAL A 426 0.43 -20.64 5.69
C VAL A 426 -0.85 -20.09 5.08
N PHE A 427 -1.34 -20.76 4.05
CA PHE A 427 -2.58 -20.46 3.36
C PHE A 427 -3.51 -21.66 3.42
N GLN A 428 -4.76 -21.43 3.78
CA GLN A 428 -5.81 -22.44 3.79
C GLN A 428 -6.76 -22.19 2.64
N VAL A 429 -7.01 -23.21 1.84
CA VAL A 429 -8.03 -23.19 0.79
C VAL A 429 -9.24 -23.92 1.34
N HIS A 430 -10.39 -23.24 1.32
CA HIS A 430 -11.65 -23.68 1.88
C HIS A 430 -12.70 -23.81 0.79
N GLN A 431 -13.55 -24.82 0.91
CA GLN A 431 -14.66 -25.03 0.00
C GLN A 431 -15.91 -24.27 0.47
N ILE A 432 -16.50 -23.47 -0.42
CA ILE A 432 -17.84 -22.91 -0.20
C ILE A 432 -18.87 -24.00 -0.55
N GLN A 433 -19.50 -24.56 0.48
CA GLN A 433 -20.54 -25.59 0.37
C GLN A 433 -21.76 -25.26 1.22
N LEU A 434 -22.91 -25.83 0.86
CA LEU A 434 -24.13 -25.70 1.65
C LEU A 434 -23.99 -26.46 2.98
N PRO A 435 -24.27 -25.81 4.13
CA PRO A 435 -24.25 -26.46 5.44
C PRO A 435 -25.44 -27.38 5.71
#